data_AF-A0A4T0EXL1-F1
#
_entry.id   AF-A0A4T0EXL1-F1
#
_cell.length_a   1.000
_cell.length_b   1.000
_cell.length_c   1.000
_cell.angle_alpha   90.00
_cell.angle_beta   90.00
_cell.angle_gamma   90.00
#
_symmetry.space_group_name_H-M   'P 1'
#
loop_
_entity.id
_entity.type
_entity.pdbx_description
1 polymer ?
#
loop_
_entity_poly.entity_id
_entity_poly.type
_entity_poly.pdbx_seq_one_letter_code
_entity_poly.pdbx_strand_id
1 'polypeptide(L)'
;MTNPLIGVIGNSLLLLMFLPVLKHFSYSGFYKLDSLKHVKDVGVQTPWGRPSSNVMILALPSGAQIAFIARHGINHSITPSEVNGQANIAALKHVGVKAIVAFSAVGSLREEIKPGDFIIPNQVIDRTKSIRQHTYFGLNQGVVAHAMFGEPFTTELSSFIAPLVKQVLPSGLNLHTNHGDRDSTLVCMEGPQFSTRAESRMYRQLGADIINMSVIPEAKLAKEAELGYSLICTSTDYDAWRMNEEPVTVAEVIKTLTTNAENSKFVAQNVLQHVHDAISANKIPSQNGSMQFSIVTSKDKFTKESKEKLSYILPDYFK
;
A
#
# COMPACT_ATOMS: atom_id res chain seq x y z
N MET A 1 -7.74 5.90 -26.45
CA MET A 1 -7.48 5.08 -25.25
C MET A 1 -6.80 5.98 -24.24
N THR A 2 -7.42 6.23 -23.09
CA THR A 2 -6.77 6.94 -21.99
C THR A 2 -5.63 6.05 -21.48
N ASN A 3 -4.42 6.61 -21.35
CA ASN A 3 -3.29 5.85 -20.78
C ASN A 3 -3.68 5.35 -19.37
N PRO A 4 -3.44 4.06 -19.05
CA PRO A 4 -3.84 3.52 -17.76
C PRO A 4 -3.06 4.20 -16.63
N LEU A 5 -3.74 4.54 -15.54
CA LEU A 5 -3.08 5.08 -14.35
C LEU A 5 -2.59 3.94 -13.46
N ILE A 6 -1.42 4.13 -12.86
CA ILE A 6 -0.99 3.35 -11.70
C ILE A 6 -1.32 4.13 -10.42
N GLY A 7 -1.81 3.43 -9.42
CA GLY A 7 -2.08 3.97 -8.09
C GLY A 7 -0.84 3.86 -7.22
N VAL A 8 -0.61 4.85 -6.39
CA VAL A 8 0.40 4.81 -5.33
C VAL A 8 -0.27 5.19 -4.02
N ILE A 9 -0.10 4.35 -3.01
CA ILE A 9 -0.54 4.66 -1.65
C ILE A 9 0.69 4.64 -0.74
N GLY A 10 0.96 5.77 -0.10
CA GLY A 10 2.06 5.90 0.84
C GLY A 10 1.73 6.81 2.00
N ASN A 11 2.65 6.91 2.94
CA ASN A 11 2.54 7.85 4.04
C ASN A 11 2.75 9.30 3.55
N SER A 12 2.30 10.27 4.34
CA SER A 12 2.51 11.69 4.03
C SER A 12 3.97 12.07 3.80
N LEU A 13 4.93 11.40 4.44
CA LEU A 13 6.36 11.60 4.19
C LEU A 13 6.77 11.28 2.74
N LEU A 14 6.17 10.23 2.15
CA LEU A 14 6.35 9.95 0.73
C LEU A 14 5.70 11.03 -0.15
N LEU A 15 4.58 11.62 0.31
CA LEU A 15 3.89 12.72 -0.39
C LEU A 15 4.64 14.05 -0.34
N LEU A 16 5.07 14.48 0.85
CA LEU A 16 5.83 15.72 1.10
C LEU A 16 7.11 15.77 0.27
N MET A 17 7.54 14.61 -0.22
CA MET A 17 8.66 14.43 -1.10
C MET A 17 8.31 14.50 -2.61
N PHE A 18 7.05 14.28 -3.01
CA PHE A 18 6.61 14.35 -4.42
C PHE A 18 6.11 15.73 -4.84
N LEU A 19 5.79 16.61 -3.89
CA LEU A 19 5.32 17.97 -4.15
C LEU A 19 6.31 18.98 -3.57
N PRO A 20 6.82 19.93 -4.38
CA PRO A 20 7.66 21.00 -3.85
C PRO A 20 6.81 22.10 -3.19
N VAL A 21 6.01 21.83 -2.15
CA VAL A 21 5.33 22.92 -1.42
C VAL A 21 5.06 22.59 0.05
N LEU A 22 5.81 23.24 0.97
CA LEU A 22 5.32 24.21 1.97
C LEU A 22 6.50 24.60 2.86
N LYS A 23 6.90 25.88 2.76
CA LYS A 23 7.92 26.52 3.60
C LYS A 23 7.57 26.27 5.08
N HIS A 24 8.31 25.41 5.77
CA HIS A 24 8.72 25.47 7.19
C HIS A 24 9.19 24.08 7.67
N PHE A 25 10.26 23.54 7.09
CA PHE A 25 11.23 22.71 7.82
C PHE A 25 12.54 22.78 7.03
N SER A 26 13.43 23.65 7.48
CA SER A 26 14.80 23.76 6.97
C SER A 26 15.62 22.62 7.57
N TYR A 27 15.88 21.58 6.78
CA TYR A 27 17.07 20.75 6.96
C TYR A 27 17.98 20.98 5.76
N SER A 28 19.08 21.66 6.04
CA SER A 28 20.10 22.09 5.09
C SER A 28 20.93 20.90 4.60
N GLY A 29 20.92 20.68 3.28
CA GLY A 29 21.96 19.92 2.60
C GLY A 29 21.44 18.75 1.75
N PHE A 30 21.45 18.97 0.43
CA PHE A 30 21.38 17.96 -0.64
C PHE A 30 20.09 17.12 -0.78
N TYR A 31 19.33 17.45 -1.83
CA TYR A 31 18.90 16.60 -2.97
C TYR A 31 17.53 17.08 -3.47
N LYS A 32 17.56 17.93 -4.51
CA LYS A 32 16.40 18.23 -5.35
C LYS A 32 15.99 16.95 -6.09
N LEU A 33 15.16 16.13 -5.47
CA LEU A 33 14.46 15.06 -6.15
C LEU A 33 13.06 15.55 -6.56
N ASP A 34 13.00 16.58 -7.42
CA ASP A 34 11.77 17.14 -8.02
C ASP A 34 11.37 16.36 -9.30
N SER A 35 11.33 15.02 -9.24
CA SER A 35 11.10 14.23 -10.47
C SER A 35 9.61 14.02 -10.81
N LEU A 36 8.70 14.22 -9.84
CA LEU A 36 7.26 14.17 -10.10
C LEU A 36 6.70 15.59 -10.13
N LYS A 37 5.90 15.88 -11.16
CA LYS A 37 5.20 17.15 -11.30
C LYS A 37 3.74 16.98 -10.88
N HIS A 38 3.25 17.81 -9.97
CA HIS A 38 1.81 17.89 -9.68
C HIS A 38 1.04 18.34 -10.91
N VAL A 39 -0.01 17.61 -11.26
CA VAL A 39 -0.90 17.95 -12.38
C VAL A 39 -2.20 18.55 -11.84
N LYS A 40 -2.87 17.84 -10.92
CA LYS A 40 -4.12 18.29 -10.29
C LYS A 40 -4.48 17.42 -9.09
N ASP A 41 -5.35 17.96 -8.24
CA ASP A 41 -6.06 17.19 -7.23
C ASP A 41 -7.46 16.82 -7.73
N VAL A 42 -7.84 15.57 -7.54
CA VAL A 42 -9.20 15.09 -7.84
C VAL A 42 -9.90 14.81 -6.50
N GLY A 43 -10.83 15.69 -6.14
CA GLY A 43 -11.73 15.46 -5.01
C GLY A 43 -12.76 14.39 -5.38
N VAL A 44 -12.69 13.24 -4.73
CA VAL A 44 -13.59 12.11 -4.98
C VAL A 44 -14.45 11.85 -3.75
N GLN A 45 -15.77 11.90 -3.91
CA GLN A 45 -16.71 11.37 -2.92
C GLN A 45 -17.10 9.96 -3.35
N THR A 46 -16.81 8.97 -2.52
CA THR A 46 -17.16 7.57 -2.79
C THR A 46 -18.43 7.18 -2.02
N PRO A 47 -19.11 6.09 -2.40
CA PRO A 47 -20.20 5.52 -1.61
C PRO A 47 -19.81 5.06 -0.19
N TRP A 48 -18.51 4.99 0.12
CA TRP A 48 -17.97 4.64 1.44
C TRP A 48 -17.36 5.85 2.17
N GLY A 49 -17.69 7.06 1.72
CA GLY A 49 -17.20 8.30 2.30
C GLY A 49 -16.02 8.90 1.55
N ARG A 50 -15.26 9.75 2.23
CA ARG A 50 -14.11 10.46 1.64
C ARG A 50 -12.83 9.65 1.82
N PRO A 51 -11.95 9.63 0.81
CA PRO A 51 -10.59 9.12 0.97
C PRO A 51 -9.79 9.99 1.96
N SER A 52 -8.68 9.44 2.46
CA SER A 52 -7.77 10.10 3.41
C SER A 52 -7.18 11.42 2.87
N SER A 53 -7.07 11.56 1.56
CA SER A 53 -6.71 12.78 0.86
C SER A 53 -7.41 12.84 -0.49
N ASN A 54 -7.40 13.99 -1.15
CA ASN A 54 -7.70 14.03 -2.59
C ASN A 54 -6.77 13.07 -3.34
N VAL A 55 -7.25 12.54 -4.47
CA VAL A 55 -6.40 11.77 -5.38
C VAL A 55 -5.53 12.75 -6.16
N MET A 56 -4.24 12.75 -5.87
CA MET A 56 -3.27 13.61 -6.56
C MET A 56 -2.84 12.94 -7.86
N ILE A 57 -3.05 13.63 -8.98
CA ILE A 57 -2.49 13.21 -10.26
C ILE A 57 -1.11 13.83 -10.40
N LEU A 58 -0.09 12.98 -10.50
CA LEU A 58 1.30 13.38 -10.65
C LEU A 58 1.83 12.88 -12.00
N ALA A 59 2.70 13.65 -12.64
CA ALA A 59 3.39 13.26 -13.85
C ALA A 59 4.83 12.84 -13.54
N LEU A 60 5.22 11.66 -14.02
CA LEU A 60 6.59 11.16 -14.08
C LEU A 60 7.42 12.01 -15.07
N PRO A 61 8.76 11.93 -15.05
CA PRO A 61 9.62 12.67 -15.98
C PRO A 61 9.30 12.44 -17.46
N SER A 62 8.79 11.26 -17.82
CA SER A 62 8.34 10.92 -19.17
C SER A 62 7.04 11.60 -19.61
N GLY A 63 6.31 12.21 -18.67
CA GLY A 63 4.94 12.70 -18.85
C GLY A 63 3.85 11.68 -18.50
N ALA A 64 4.20 10.41 -18.24
CA ALA A 64 3.26 9.40 -17.75
C ALA A 64 2.62 9.81 -16.41
N GLN A 65 1.33 9.51 -16.22
CA GLN A 65 0.59 9.95 -15.04
C GLN A 65 0.39 8.82 -14.04
N ILE A 66 0.45 9.16 -12.76
CA ILE A 66 0.14 8.29 -11.63
C ILE A 66 -0.91 8.96 -10.75
N ALA A 67 -1.68 8.15 -10.02
CA ALA A 67 -2.64 8.61 -9.02
C ALA A 67 -2.12 8.29 -7.62
N PHE A 68 -1.98 9.30 -6.75
CA PHE A 68 -1.43 9.16 -5.41
C PHE A 68 -2.48 9.48 -4.33
N ILE A 69 -2.53 8.68 -3.27
CA ILE A 69 -3.25 8.98 -2.01
C ILE A 69 -2.28 8.93 -0.83
N ALA A 70 -2.34 9.93 0.04
CA ALA A 70 -1.67 9.88 1.35
C ALA A 70 -2.54 9.09 2.33
N ARG A 71 -2.08 7.89 2.70
CA ARG A 71 -2.82 6.94 3.54
C ARG A 71 -3.34 7.57 4.84
N HIS A 72 -2.47 8.33 5.51
CA HIS A 72 -2.75 8.97 6.80
C HIS A 72 -3.19 10.43 6.67
N GLY A 73 -3.62 10.83 5.47
CA GLY A 73 -3.85 12.23 5.11
C GLY A 73 -2.55 13.01 4.91
N ILE A 74 -2.65 14.19 4.32
CA ILE A 74 -1.48 15.02 3.94
C ILE A 74 -0.63 15.40 5.17
N ASN A 75 -1.28 15.61 6.32
CA ASN A 75 -0.63 16.02 7.56
C ASN A 75 -0.35 14.85 8.53
N HIS A 76 -0.50 13.60 8.08
CA HIS A 76 -0.38 12.41 8.94
C HIS A 76 -1.33 12.40 10.15
N SER A 77 -2.52 12.98 9.99
CA SER A 77 -3.47 13.20 11.08
C SER A 77 -4.46 12.06 11.32
N ILE A 78 -4.39 10.98 10.53
CA ILE A 78 -5.32 9.85 10.58
C ILE A 78 -4.56 8.61 11.07
N THR A 79 -4.99 8.01 12.17
CA THR A 79 -4.35 6.79 12.69
C THR A 79 -4.62 5.58 11.77
N PRO A 80 -3.82 4.51 11.83
CA PRO A 80 -4.03 3.33 10.97
C PRO A 80 -5.46 2.74 11.04
N SER A 81 -6.08 2.72 12.23
CA SER A 81 -7.44 2.22 12.42
C SER A 81 -8.53 3.11 11.83
N GLU A 82 -8.26 4.41 11.69
CA GLU A 82 -9.21 5.41 11.18
C GLU A 82 -9.09 5.62 9.67
N VAL A 83 -8.06 5.04 9.02
CA VAL A 83 -7.90 5.11 7.57
C VAL A 83 -9.13 4.51 6.89
N ASN A 84 -9.80 5.32 6.06
CA ASN A 84 -10.91 4.85 5.25
C ASN A 84 -10.40 4.10 4.00
N GLY A 85 -9.98 2.85 4.20
CA GLY A 85 -9.46 1.98 3.15
C GLY A 85 -10.46 1.79 2.00
N GLN A 86 -11.76 1.64 2.31
CA GLN A 86 -12.81 1.47 1.31
C GLN A 86 -12.86 2.66 0.36
N ALA A 87 -12.87 3.89 0.90
CA ALA A 87 -12.91 5.10 0.10
C ALA A 87 -11.60 5.33 -0.68
N ASN A 88 -10.44 5.02 -0.09
CA ASN A 88 -9.15 5.16 -0.78
C ASN A 88 -9.08 4.26 -2.03
N ILE A 89 -9.36 2.97 -1.87
CA ILE A 89 -9.30 2.00 -2.97
C ILE A 89 -10.39 2.29 -4.02
N ALA A 90 -11.62 2.62 -3.58
CA ALA A 90 -12.71 2.95 -4.48
C ALA A 90 -12.38 4.20 -5.32
N ALA A 91 -11.81 5.25 -4.69
CA ALA A 91 -11.42 6.46 -5.40
C ALA A 91 -10.35 6.19 -6.46
N LEU A 92 -9.34 5.35 -6.16
CA LEU A 92 -8.32 4.94 -7.13
C LEU A 92 -8.94 4.16 -8.30
N LYS A 93 -9.82 3.19 -8.01
CA LYS A 93 -10.55 2.44 -9.06
C LYS A 93 -11.32 3.39 -9.97
N HIS A 94 -12.03 4.35 -9.38
CA HIS A 94 -12.87 5.31 -10.10
C HIS A 94 -12.08 6.22 -11.04
N VAL A 95 -10.89 6.69 -10.63
CA VAL A 95 -10.03 7.49 -11.53
C VAL A 95 -9.33 6.67 -12.61
N GLY A 96 -9.54 5.34 -12.64
CA GLY A 96 -9.05 4.45 -13.69
C GLY A 96 -7.74 3.74 -13.37
N VAL A 97 -7.33 3.69 -12.10
CA VAL A 97 -6.17 2.90 -11.68
C VAL A 97 -6.35 1.42 -12.03
N LYS A 98 -5.28 0.78 -12.50
CA LYS A 98 -5.26 -0.67 -12.82
C LYS A 98 -4.50 -1.51 -11.81
N ALA A 99 -3.46 -0.93 -11.20
CA ALA A 99 -2.70 -1.56 -10.13
C ALA A 99 -2.18 -0.51 -9.16
N ILE A 100 -1.97 -0.93 -7.92
CA ILE A 100 -1.49 -0.11 -6.81
C ILE A 100 -0.11 -0.61 -6.39
N VAL A 101 0.85 0.31 -6.33
CA VAL A 101 2.14 0.11 -5.66
C VAL A 101 2.08 0.85 -4.34
N ALA A 102 1.88 0.12 -3.25
CA ALA A 102 1.82 0.66 -1.92
C ALA A 102 3.20 0.70 -1.26
N PHE A 103 3.43 1.70 -0.41
CA PHE A 103 4.63 1.82 0.42
C PHE A 103 4.25 1.81 1.90
N SER A 104 5.00 1.09 2.73
CA SER A 104 4.80 1.05 4.19
C SER A 104 6.12 1.00 4.95
N ALA A 105 6.20 1.74 6.06
CA ALA A 105 7.18 1.44 7.11
C ALA A 105 6.77 0.17 7.86
N VAL A 106 7.75 -0.63 8.30
CA VAL A 106 7.52 -1.88 9.03
C VAL A 106 8.56 -2.08 10.13
N GLY A 107 8.18 -2.74 11.22
CA GLY A 107 9.13 -3.31 12.18
C GLY A 107 9.62 -4.67 11.68
N SER A 108 10.89 -4.97 11.87
CA SER A 108 11.49 -6.26 11.55
C SER A 108 11.28 -7.27 12.68
N LEU A 109 10.88 -8.48 12.31
CA LEU A 109 10.79 -9.63 13.20
C LEU A 109 11.93 -10.62 12.95
N ARG A 110 12.99 -10.24 12.22
CA ARG A 110 14.11 -11.11 11.81
C ARG A 110 15.44 -10.39 11.97
N GLU A 111 16.50 -11.10 12.36
CA GLU A 111 17.80 -10.46 12.61
C GLU A 111 18.45 -10.00 11.29
N GLU A 112 18.19 -10.74 10.21
CA GLU A 112 18.71 -10.50 8.87
C GLU A 112 18.04 -9.34 8.13
N ILE A 113 16.83 -8.93 8.53
CA ILE A 113 16.10 -7.79 7.97
C ILE A 113 16.41 -6.55 8.82
N LYS A 114 17.40 -5.77 8.40
CA LYS A 114 17.93 -4.65 9.18
C LYS A 114 17.12 -3.37 8.94
N PRO A 115 17.08 -2.41 9.90
CA PRO A 115 16.56 -1.07 9.62
C PRO A 115 17.23 -0.47 8.37
N GLY A 116 16.41 0.05 7.46
CA GLY A 116 16.82 0.54 6.14
C GLY A 116 16.63 -0.47 5.01
N ASP A 117 16.59 -1.77 5.30
CA ASP A 117 16.34 -2.78 4.27
C ASP A 117 14.91 -2.67 3.72
N PHE A 118 14.77 -3.09 2.47
CA PHE A 118 13.50 -3.15 1.76
C PHE A 118 12.96 -4.56 1.77
N ILE A 119 11.63 -4.69 1.80
CA ILE A 119 10.96 -5.99 1.79
C ILE A 119 9.76 -5.92 0.84
N ILE A 120 9.58 -6.94 0.00
CA ILE A 120 8.35 -7.15 -0.76
C ILE A 120 7.74 -8.46 -0.27
N PRO A 121 6.78 -8.40 0.68
CA PRO A 121 6.13 -9.59 1.21
C PRO A 121 5.20 -10.20 0.17
N ASN A 122 4.99 -11.51 0.26
CA ASN A 122 4.00 -12.24 -0.52
C ASN A 122 2.86 -12.81 0.33
N GLN A 123 2.98 -12.78 1.66
CA GLN A 123 1.94 -13.26 2.58
C GLN A 123 1.63 -12.27 3.70
N VAL A 124 0.44 -12.41 4.28
CA VAL A 124 -0.03 -11.56 5.39
C VAL A 124 -0.78 -12.35 6.46
N ILE A 125 -0.48 -12.07 7.72
CA ILE A 125 -1.27 -12.49 8.88
C ILE A 125 -2.08 -11.29 9.37
N ASP A 126 -3.41 -11.41 9.34
CA ASP A 126 -4.33 -10.37 9.80
C ASP A 126 -4.53 -10.43 11.32
N ARG A 127 -4.05 -9.42 12.02
CA ARG A 127 -4.22 -9.20 13.47
C ARG A 127 -4.95 -7.90 13.77
N THR A 128 -5.68 -7.37 12.78
CA THR A 128 -6.64 -6.28 13.00
C THR A 128 -7.86 -6.79 13.77
N LYS A 129 -8.60 -5.89 14.41
CA LYS A 129 -9.66 -6.19 15.40
C LYS A 129 -11.06 -5.94 14.84
N SER A 130 -11.23 -5.93 13.52
CA SER A 130 -12.52 -5.71 12.84
C SER A 130 -13.22 -4.38 13.13
N ILE A 131 -12.53 -3.41 13.75
CA ILE A 131 -13.00 -2.03 13.84
C ILE A 131 -12.89 -1.30 12.48
N ARG A 132 -12.06 -1.84 11.59
CA ARG A 132 -11.86 -1.38 10.22
C ARG A 132 -12.89 -2.03 9.29
N GLN A 133 -13.48 -1.24 8.40
CA GLN A 133 -14.31 -1.76 7.32
C GLN A 133 -13.42 -2.47 6.29
N HIS A 134 -13.56 -3.79 6.16
CA HIS A 134 -12.59 -4.64 5.45
C HIS A 134 -13.14 -5.36 4.20
N THR A 135 -14.38 -5.07 3.82
CA THR A 135 -15.03 -5.60 2.63
C THR A 135 -16.04 -4.58 2.10
N TYR A 136 -16.26 -4.53 0.79
CA TYR A 136 -17.32 -3.76 0.14
C TYR A 136 -18.68 -4.45 0.18
N PHE A 137 -18.71 -5.73 0.56
CA PHE A 137 -19.88 -6.59 0.56
C PHE A 137 -20.41 -6.80 1.99
N GLY A 138 -21.58 -7.44 2.10
CA GLY A 138 -22.21 -7.78 3.37
C GLY A 138 -23.56 -7.11 3.57
N LEU A 139 -24.01 -7.07 4.82
CA LEU A 139 -25.38 -6.71 5.19
C LEU A 139 -25.80 -5.34 4.67
N ASN A 140 -24.91 -4.34 4.77
CA ASN A 140 -25.19 -2.97 4.34
C ASN A 140 -25.43 -2.84 2.82
N GLN A 141 -25.05 -3.84 2.04
CA GLN A 141 -25.25 -3.87 0.59
C GLN A 141 -26.22 -4.99 0.18
N GLY A 142 -26.60 -5.91 1.08
CA GLY A 142 -27.43 -7.07 0.75
C GLY A 142 -26.80 -8.03 -0.26
N VAL A 143 -25.48 -7.97 -0.47
CA VAL A 143 -24.73 -8.80 -1.42
C VAL A 143 -23.58 -9.46 -0.70
N VAL A 144 -23.44 -10.76 -0.83
CA VAL A 144 -22.35 -11.56 -0.27
C VAL A 144 -21.37 -11.92 -1.36
N ALA A 145 -20.08 -11.71 -1.07
CA ALA A 145 -18.99 -12.20 -1.89
C ALA A 145 -17.85 -12.76 -1.01
N HIS A 146 -17.12 -13.74 -1.55
CA HIS A 146 -15.95 -14.34 -0.94
C HIS A 146 -14.77 -14.26 -1.91
N ALA A 147 -14.04 -13.14 -1.86
CA ALA A 147 -12.85 -12.96 -2.69
C ALA A 147 -11.75 -13.96 -2.32
N MET A 148 -11.10 -14.53 -3.33
CA MET A 148 -9.90 -15.35 -3.13
C MET A 148 -8.78 -14.48 -2.58
N PHE A 149 -8.26 -14.83 -1.40
CA PHE A 149 -7.22 -14.05 -0.71
C PHE A 149 -6.03 -14.89 -0.24
N GLY A 150 -5.89 -16.11 -0.78
CA GLY A 150 -4.72 -16.96 -0.54
C GLY A 150 -3.41 -16.32 -1.03
N GLU A 151 -3.49 -15.48 -2.07
CA GLU A 151 -2.42 -14.60 -2.55
C GLU A 151 -2.86 -13.14 -2.35
N PRO A 152 -2.46 -12.50 -1.22
CA PRO A 152 -2.87 -11.14 -0.85
C PRO A 152 -2.34 -10.05 -1.79
N PHE A 153 -1.21 -10.32 -2.43
CA PHE A 153 -0.53 -9.43 -3.37
C PHE A 153 -0.56 -10.05 -4.76
N THR A 154 -0.55 -9.21 -5.81
CA THR A 154 -0.51 -9.68 -7.19
C THR A 154 0.89 -10.18 -7.53
N THR A 155 1.06 -11.49 -7.60
CA THR A 155 2.36 -12.15 -7.80
C THR A 155 3.12 -11.64 -9.01
N GLU A 156 2.45 -11.41 -10.13
CA GLU A 156 3.07 -10.89 -11.36
C GLU A 156 3.59 -9.46 -11.18
N LEU A 157 2.84 -8.63 -10.44
CA LEU A 157 3.23 -7.25 -10.14
C LEU A 157 4.43 -7.22 -9.19
N SER A 158 4.38 -7.99 -8.11
CA SER A 158 5.48 -8.08 -7.15
C SER A 158 6.76 -8.65 -7.78
N SER A 159 6.62 -9.70 -8.61
CA SER A 159 7.75 -10.31 -9.34
C SER A 159 8.37 -9.36 -10.38
N PHE A 160 7.56 -8.48 -10.97
CA PHE A 160 8.06 -7.43 -11.86
C PHE A 160 8.80 -6.32 -11.11
N ILE A 161 8.29 -5.91 -9.94
CA ILE A 161 8.84 -4.81 -9.14
C ILE A 161 10.15 -5.20 -8.45
N ALA A 162 10.23 -6.39 -7.87
CA ALA A 162 11.36 -6.83 -7.06
C ALA A 162 12.75 -6.66 -7.72
N PRO A 163 13.00 -7.13 -8.95
CA PRO A 163 14.31 -6.94 -9.59
C PRO A 163 14.64 -5.46 -9.84
N LEU A 164 13.63 -4.62 -10.14
CA LEU A 164 13.82 -3.19 -10.33
C LEU A 164 14.22 -2.51 -9.02
N VAL A 165 13.54 -2.83 -7.92
CA VAL A 165 13.90 -2.32 -6.59
C VAL A 165 15.33 -2.73 -6.27
N LYS A 166 15.66 -4.02 -6.39
CA LYS A 166 17.02 -4.54 -6.11
C LYS A 166 18.11 -3.82 -6.90
N GLN A 167 17.85 -3.49 -8.16
CA GLN A 167 18.81 -2.80 -9.03
C GLN A 167 19.10 -1.36 -8.58
N VAL A 168 18.11 -0.67 -8.00
CA VAL A 168 18.20 0.75 -7.65
C VAL A 168 18.52 0.97 -6.17
N LEU A 169 18.57 -0.07 -5.34
CA LEU A 169 18.88 0.12 -3.92
C LEU A 169 20.27 0.75 -3.72
N PRO A 170 20.38 1.74 -2.83
CA PRO A 170 21.67 2.25 -2.38
C PRO A 170 22.57 1.13 -1.85
N SER A 171 23.89 1.29 -2.04
CA SER A 171 24.88 0.35 -1.51
C SER A 171 24.71 0.14 0.00
N GLY A 172 24.76 -1.12 0.44
CA GLY A 172 24.60 -1.51 1.84
C GLY A 172 23.16 -1.78 2.28
N LEU A 173 22.15 -1.50 1.45
CA LEU A 173 20.76 -1.89 1.70
C LEU A 173 20.41 -3.15 0.90
N ASN A 174 19.59 -4.01 1.51
CA ASN A 174 19.16 -5.26 0.90
C ASN A 174 17.68 -5.22 0.55
N LEU A 175 17.30 -5.97 -0.49
CA LEU A 175 15.92 -6.33 -0.75
C LEU A 175 15.70 -7.75 -0.25
N HIS A 176 14.71 -7.91 0.62
CA HIS A 176 14.19 -9.20 1.06
C HIS A 176 12.88 -9.49 0.31
N THR A 177 12.78 -10.70 -0.22
CA THR A 177 11.56 -11.24 -0.83
C THR A 177 11.29 -12.61 -0.20
N ASN A 178 10.48 -13.46 -0.83
CA ASN A 178 10.44 -14.88 -0.47
C ASN A 178 11.85 -15.50 -0.41
N HIS A 179 12.10 -16.31 0.62
CA HIS A 179 13.39 -16.94 0.89
C HIS A 179 13.34 -18.40 0.41
N GLY A 180 13.49 -18.62 -0.89
CA GLY A 180 13.36 -19.96 -1.49
C GLY A 180 11.93 -20.50 -1.31
N ASP A 181 11.80 -21.60 -0.55
CA ASP A 181 10.51 -22.26 -0.29
C ASP A 181 9.70 -21.63 0.86
N ARG A 182 10.20 -20.54 1.45
CA ARG A 182 9.55 -19.84 2.57
C ARG A 182 9.03 -18.47 2.13
N ASP A 183 7.76 -18.22 2.44
CA ASP A 183 7.12 -16.92 2.22
C ASP A 183 7.74 -15.81 3.09
N SER A 184 7.77 -14.59 2.53
CA SER A 184 8.01 -13.37 3.31
C SER A 184 6.67 -12.88 3.85
N THR A 185 6.46 -13.08 5.15
CA THR A 185 5.15 -12.91 5.80
C THR A 185 5.10 -11.65 6.65
N LEU A 186 4.11 -10.80 6.40
CA LEU A 186 3.86 -9.59 7.17
C LEU A 186 2.72 -9.81 8.19
N VAL A 187 2.88 -9.38 9.44
CA VAL A 187 1.75 -9.25 10.40
C VAL A 187 1.16 -7.85 10.31
N CYS A 188 -0.15 -7.73 10.07
CA CYS A 188 -0.85 -6.46 10.14
C CYS A 188 -1.61 -6.38 11.47
N MET A 189 -1.09 -5.63 12.44
CA MET A 189 -1.74 -5.42 13.74
C MET A 189 -2.66 -4.19 13.73
N GLU A 190 -3.52 -4.07 14.75
CA GLU A 190 -4.46 -2.95 14.84
C GLU A 190 -3.79 -1.60 15.15
N GLY A 191 -2.84 -1.57 16.09
CA GLY A 191 -2.33 -0.30 16.64
C GLY A 191 -3.35 0.44 17.54
N PRO A 192 -3.12 1.73 17.84
CA PRO A 192 -1.97 2.54 17.43
C PRO A 192 -0.70 2.26 18.26
N GLN A 193 -0.82 1.56 19.39
CA GLN A 193 0.34 1.16 20.17
C GLN A 193 1.16 0.11 19.41
N PHE A 194 2.48 0.17 19.57
CA PHE A 194 3.37 -0.90 19.14
C PHE A 194 3.14 -2.18 19.95
N SER A 195 3.67 -3.29 19.45
CA SER A 195 3.57 -4.59 20.09
C SER A 195 4.20 -4.59 21.49
N THR A 196 3.61 -5.35 22.40
CA THR A 196 4.35 -5.85 23.56
C THR A 196 5.44 -6.83 23.10
N ARG A 197 6.48 -7.02 23.92
CA ARG A 197 7.54 -8.02 23.60
C ARG A 197 6.98 -9.44 23.46
N ALA A 198 5.94 -9.78 24.23
CA ALA A 198 5.30 -11.09 24.16
C ALA A 198 4.62 -11.30 22.79
N GLU A 199 3.93 -10.27 22.28
CA GLU A 199 3.36 -10.29 20.93
C GLU A 199 4.44 -10.42 19.86
N SER A 200 5.52 -9.62 19.91
CA SER A 200 6.63 -9.72 18.95
C SER A 200 7.24 -11.12 18.91
N ARG A 201 7.48 -11.73 20.08
CA ARG A 201 8.02 -13.10 20.18
C ARG A 201 7.05 -14.14 19.64
N MET A 202 5.76 -14.00 19.91
CA MET A 202 4.72 -14.86 19.36
C MET A 202 4.67 -14.76 17.83
N TYR A 203 4.70 -13.55 17.25
CA TYR A 203 4.70 -13.38 15.79
C TYR A 203 5.92 -14.01 15.12
N ARG A 204 7.09 -13.93 15.76
CA ARG A 204 8.31 -14.63 15.31
C ARG A 204 8.14 -16.15 15.29
N GLN A 205 7.53 -16.71 16.32
CA GLN A 205 7.22 -18.15 16.42
C GLN A 205 6.22 -18.60 15.35
N LEU A 206 5.26 -17.74 14.98
CA LEU A 206 4.35 -17.98 13.86
C LEU A 206 5.03 -17.91 12.48
N GLY A 207 6.32 -17.57 12.43
CA GLY A 207 7.05 -17.48 11.18
C GLY A 207 6.89 -16.14 10.46
N ALA A 208 6.37 -15.08 11.09
CA ALA A 208 6.33 -13.77 10.46
C ALA A 208 7.70 -13.09 10.38
N ASP A 209 7.90 -12.24 9.37
CA ASP A 209 9.17 -11.59 9.07
C ASP A 209 9.18 -10.10 9.36
N ILE A 210 8.03 -9.44 9.15
CA ILE A 210 7.85 -8.01 9.36
C ILE A 210 6.46 -7.73 9.95
N ILE A 211 6.28 -6.56 10.55
CA ILE A 211 5.02 -6.14 11.16
C ILE A 211 4.67 -4.70 10.78
N ASN A 212 3.41 -4.44 10.47
CA ASN A 212 2.87 -3.10 10.22
C ASN A 212 1.44 -2.95 10.75
N MET A 213 0.81 -1.82 10.43
CA MET A 213 -0.57 -1.52 10.85
C MET A 213 -1.49 -1.16 9.68
N SER A 214 -1.09 -1.30 8.42
CA SER A 214 -1.74 -0.58 7.30
C SER A 214 -2.16 -1.43 6.11
N VAL A 215 -1.53 -2.59 5.87
CA VAL A 215 -1.80 -3.36 4.63
C VAL A 215 -3.18 -4.01 4.63
N ILE A 216 -3.74 -4.30 5.82
CA ILE A 216 -5.13 -4.73 5.97
C ILE A 216 -5.95 -3.55 6.52
N PRO A 217 -7.09 -3.21 5.91
CA PRO A 217 -7.78 -3.96 4.85
C PRO A 217 -7.42 -3.56 3.41
N GLU A 218 -6.40 -2.72 3.19
CA GLU A 218 -6.05 -2.17 1.87
C GLU A 218 -5.91 -3.26 0.78
N ALA A 219 -5.17 -4.35 1.06
CA ALA A 219 -5.00 -5.45 0.11
C ALA A 219 -6.29 -6.24 -0.16
N LYS A 220 -7.13 -6.49 0.87
CA LYS A 220 -8.43 -7.16 0.73
C LYS A 220 -9.36 -6.36 -0.18
N LEU A 221 -9.43 -5.06 0.06
CA LEU A 221 -10.26 -4.14 -0.71
C LEU A 221 -9.75 -3.98 -2.14
N ALA A 222 -8.43 -3.92 -2.36
CA ALA A 222 -7.86 -3.90 -3.71
C ALA A 222 -8.25 -5.15 -4.50
N LYS A 223 -8.22 -6.33 -3.85
CA LYS A 223 -8.67 -7.60 -4.46
C LYS A 223 -10.14 -7.56 -4.85
N GLU A 224 -11.01 -7.13 -3.93
CA GLU A 224 -12.45 -6.99 -4.20
C GLU A 224 -12.77 -5.95 -5.29
N ALA A 225 -11.93 -4.92 -5.44
CA ALA A 225 -12.06 -3.92 -6.50
C ALA A 225 -11.39 -4.35 -7.83
N GLU A 226 -10.89 -5.58 -7.94
CA GLU A 226 -10.17 -6.09 -9.11
C GLU A 226 -9.00 -5.17 -9.52
N LEU A 227 -8.19 -4.77 -8.54
CA LEU A 227 -6.96 -4.01 -8.74
C LEU A 227 -5.75 -4.87 -8.45
N GLY A 228 -4.71 -4.75 -9.28
CA GLY A 228 -3.40 -5.28 -8.91
C GLY A 228 -2.90 -4.59 -7.64
N TYR A 229 -2.26 -5.31 -6.72
CA TYR A 229 -1.74 -4.71 -5.48
C TYR A 229 -0.38 -5.31 -5.12
N SER A 230 0.63 -4.47 -4.94
CA SER A 230 1.93 -4.88 -4.42
C SER A 230 2.38 -3.91 -3.35
N LEU A 231 3.05 -4.42 -2.32
CA LEU A 231 3.55 -3.64 -1.21
C LEU A 231 5.08 -3.63 -1.20
N ILE A 232 5.67 -2.44 -1.14
CA ILE A 232 7.09 -2.22 -0.89
C ILE A 232 7.23 -1.70 0.54
N CYS A 233 7.91 -2.49 1.37
CA CYS A 233 8.14 -2.17 2.77
C CYS A 233 9.56 -1.63 2.98
N THR A 234 9.73 -0.74 3.96
CA THR A 234 11.04 -0.37 4.50
C THR A 234 11.09 -0.63 6.00
N SER A 235 12.07 -1.43 6.43
CA SER A 235 12.28 -1.73 7.85
C SER A 235 12.76 -0.48 8.59
N THR A 236 12.12 -0.12 9.69
CA THR A 236 12.48 1.06 10.50
C THR A 236 13.18 0.70 11.80
N ASP A 237 12.95 -0.50 12.31
CA ASP A 237 13.35 -0.97 13.64
C ASP A 237 13.18 -2.50 13.73
N TYR A 238 13.51 -3.10 14.87
CA TYR A 238 13.31 -4.53 15.15
C TYR A 238 12.07 -4.81 16.01
N ASP A 239 11.02 -3.99 15.92
CA ASP A 239 9.86 -4.05 16.81
C ASP A 239 10.32 -4.13 18.29
N ALA A 240 9.63 -4.89 19.16
CA ALA A 240 9.98 -4.95 20.58
C ALA A 240 10.76 -6.23 21.00
N TRP A 241 11.15 -7.11 20.07
CA TRP A 241 11.71 -8.43 20.44
C TRP A 241 13.19 -8.38 20.84
N ARG A 242 13.95 -7.39 20.34
CA ARG A 242 15.38 -7.24 20.64
C ARG A 242 15.55 -6.54 22.00
N MET A 243 16.27 -7.18 22.92
CA MET A 243 16.43 -6.72 24.31
C MET A 243 17.72 -5.93 24.56
N ASN A 244 18.73 -6.10 23.70
CA ASN A 244 20.12 -5.68 23.95
C ASN A 244 20.59 -4.54 23.03
N GLU A 245 19.67 -3.70 22.56
CA GLU A 245 20.07 -2.45 21.92
C GLU A 245 20.19 -1.35 22.97
N GLU A 246 21.21 -0.50 22.81
CA GLU A 246 21.26 0.80 23.49
C GLU A 246 19.93 1.53 23.27
N PRO A 247 19.42 2.29 24.26
CA PRO A 247 18.19 3.05 24.09
C PRO A 247 18.28 3.90 22.83
N VAL A 248 17.48 3.55 21.80
CA VAL A 248 17.46 4.30 20.55
C VAL A 248 17.07 5.74 20.88
N THR A 249 17.95 6.68 20.56
CA THR A 249 17.66 8.09 20.79
C THR A 249 16.56 8.55 19.84
N VAL A 250 15.75 9.51 20.25
CA VAL A 250 14.74 10.14 19.35
C VAL A 250 15.40 10.64 18.06
N ALA A 251 16.65 11.11 18.14
CA ALA A 251 17.42 11.54 16.99
C ALA A 251 17.73 10.41 15.99
N GLU A 252 18.07 9.20 16.47
CA GLU A 252 18.33 8.03 15.61
C GLU A 252 17.06 7.49 14.97
N VAL A 253 15.93 7.50 15.69
CA VAL A 253 14.61 7.15 15.12
C VAL A 253 14.25 8.13 14.00
N ILE A 254 14.35 9.45 14.26
CA ILE A 254 14.05 10.48 13.26
C ILE A 254 14.98 10.36 12.05
N LYS A 255 16.28 10.12 12.27
CA LYS A 255 17.26 9.93 11.19
C LYS A 255 16.89 8.72 10.33
N THR A 256 16.59 7.58 10.96
CA THR A 256 16.20 6.35 10.24
C THR A 256 14.93 6.56 9.44
N LEU A 257 13.91 7.20 10.01
CA LEU A 257 12.67 7.51 9.31
C LEU A 257 12.89 8.45 8.12
N THR A 258 13.73 9.47 8.29
CA THR A 258 14.06 10.43 7.22
C THR A 258 14.81 9.74 6.08
N THR A 259 15.87 8.99 6.40
CA THR A 259 16.63 8.23 5.40
C THR A 259 15.76 7.18 4.71
N ASN A 260 14.89 6.49 5.43
CA ASN A 260 13.95 5.53 4.83
C ASN A 260 12.95 6.19 3.88
N ALA A 261 12.46 7.38 4.23
CA ALA A 261 11.59 8.15 3.35
C ALA A 261 12.32 8.56 2.06
N GLU A 262 13.56 9.04 2.17
CA GLU A 262 14.40 9.42 1.02
C GLU A 262 14.70 8.23 0.11
N ASN A 263 15.07 7.10 0.69
CA ASN A 263 15.33 5.87 -0.07
C ASN A 263 14.06 5.34 -0.73
N SER A 264 12.92 5.36 -0.02
CA SER A 264 11.63 4.94 -0.58
C SER A 264 11.21 5.82 -1.74
N LYS A 265 11.46 7.13 -1.64
CA LYS A 265 11.26 8.08 -2.74
C LYS A 265 12.15 7.74 -3.93
N PHE A 266 13.45 7.54 -3.70
CA PHE A 266 14.38 7.19 -4.76
C PHE A 266 13.94 5.91 -5.49
N VAL A 267 13.56 4.87 -4.73
CA VAL A 267 13.01 3.63 -5.31
C VAL A 267 11.75 3.91 -6.12
N ALA A 268 10.78 4.65 -5.58
CA ALA A 268 9.54 4.98 -6.31
C ALA A 268 9.83 5.71 -7.63
N GLN A 269 10.72 6.70 -7.62
CA GLN A 269 11.07 7.50 -8.80
C GLN A 269 11.69 6.65 -9.92
N ASN A 270 12.47 5.62 -9.57
CA ASN A 270 13.12 4.77 -10.56
C ASN A 270 12.28 3.55 -10.98
N VAL A 271 11.26 3.17 -10.20
CA VAL A 271 10.43 1.98 -10.49
C VAL A 271 9.11 2.32 -11.16
N LEU A 272 8.45 3.41 -10.78
CA LEU A 272 7.07 3.71 -11.19
C LEU A 272 6.91 3.86 -12.71
N GLN A 273 7.92 4.40 -13.41
CA GLN A 273 7.89 4.47 -14.87
C GLN A 273 7.80 3.09 -15.51
N HIS A 274 8.65 2.16 -15.07
CA HIS A 274 8.68 0.80 -15.61
C HIS A 274 7.38 0.05 -15.31
N VAL A 275 6.81 0.24 -14.12
CA VAL A 275 5.50 -0.34 -13.76
C VAL A 275 4.38 0.23 -14.63
N HIS A 276 4.35 1.55 -14.83
CA HIS A 276 3.39 2.20 -15.73
C HIS A 276 3.49 1.64 -17.15
N ASP A 277 4.70 1.51 -17.70
CA ASP A 277 4.92 1.02 -19.06
C ASP A 277 4.55 -0.45 -19.21
N ALA A 278 4.84 -1.28 -18.19
CA ALA A 278 4.44 -2.68 -18.18
C ALA A 278 2.93 -2.86 -18.16
N ILE A 279 2.21 -2.07 -17.35
CA ILE A 279 0.73 -2.09 -17.31
C ILE A 279 0.14 -1.55 -18.62
N SER A 280 0.70 -0.47 -19.16
CA SER A 280 0.26 0.11 -20.44
C SER A 280 0.44 -0.86 -21.61
N ALA A 281 1.50 -1.66 -21.58
CA ALA A 281 1.78 -2.70 -22.56
C ALA A 281 1.10 -4.05 -22.25
N ASN A 282 0.23 -4.13 -21.23
CA ASN A 282 -0.41 -5.37 -20.76
C ASN A 282 0.58 -6.52 -20.45
N LYS A 283 1.80 -6.20 -20.02
CA LYS A 283 2.81 -7.18 -19.58
C LYS A 283 2.51 -7.74 -18.19
N ILE A 284 1.72 -7.02 -17.40
CA ILE A 284 1.20 -7.47 -16.11
C ILE A 284 -0.31 -7.72 -16.29
N PRO A 285 -0.80 -8.95 -16.07
CA PRO A 285 -2.21 -9.27 -16.25
C PRO A 285 -3.14 -8.38 -15.41
N SER A 286 -4.23 -7.93 -16.04
CA SER A 286 -5.30 -7.25 -15.31
C SER A 286 -5.96 -8.20 -14.31
N GLN A 287 -6.40 -7.66 -13.18
CA GLN A 287 -7.18 -8.41 -12.18
C GLN A 287 -8.70 -8.37 -12.48
N ASN A 288 -9.11 -7.68 -13.56
CA ASN A 288 -10.50 -7.66 -14.01
C ASN A 288 -11.00 -9.10 -14.23
N GLY A 289 -12.19 -9.43 -13.75
CA GLY A 289 -12.72 -10.79 -13.81
C GLY A 289 -12.50 -11.61 -12.53
N SER A 290 -11.56 -11.23 -11.66
CA SER A 290 -11.23 -12.02 -10.46
C SER A 290 -12.35 -12.14 -9.43
N MET A 291 -13.39 -11.30 -9.51
CA MET A 291 -14.57 -11.39 -8.65
C MET A 291 -15.75 -12.16 -9.25
N GLN A 292 -15.64 -12.62 -10.51
CA GLN A 292 -16.76 -13.24 -11.25
C GLN A 292 -17.44 -14.40 -10.51
N PHE A 293 -16.64 -15.27 -9.88
CA PHE A 293 -17.15 -16.42 -9.13
C PHE A 293 -17.17 -16.21 -7.62
N SER A 294 -16.73 -15.04 -7.17
CA SER A 294 -16.67 -14.67 -5.76
C SER A 294 -18.01 -14.14 -5.26
N ILE A 295 -18.84 -13.55 -6.14
CA ILE A 295 -20.16 -13.02 -5.78
C ILE A 295 -21.18 -14.17 -5.72
N VAL A 296 -21.71 -14.43 -4.51
CA VAL A 296 -22.59 -15.58 -4.24
C VAL A 296 -24.06 -15.22 -4.36
N THR A 297 -24.44 -14.02 -3.90
CA THR A 297 -25.84 -13.57 -3.98
C THR A 297 -26.29 -13.52 -5.43
N SER A 298 -27.45 -14.11 -5.73
CA SER A 298 -27.96 -14.16 -7.10
C SER A 298 -28.37 -12.78 -7.59
N LYS A 299 -28.14 -12.51 -8.89
CA LYS A 299 -28.32 -11.18 -9.49
C LYS A 299 -29.76 -10.64 -9.39
N ASP A 300 -30.76 -11.53 -9.34
CA ASP A 300 -32.17 -11.16 -9.16
C ASP A 300 -32.50 -10.62 -7.76
N LYS A 301 -31.60 -10.81 -6.79
CA LYS A 301 -31.73 -10.27 -5.42
C LYS A 301 -31.02 -8.94 -5.20
N PHE A 302 -30.26 -8.46 -6.18
CA PHE A 302 -29.59 -7.17 -6.04
C PHE A 302 -30.61 -6.04 -6.00
N THR A 303 -30.62 -5.29 -4.91
CA THR A 303 -31.45 -4.09 -4.81
C THR A 303 -30.88 -2.99 -5.71
N LYS A 304 -31.70 -1.97 -6.01
CA LYS A 304 -31.24 -0.79 -6.75
C LYS A 304 -30.05 -0.12 -6.05
N GLU A 305 -30.12 0.05 -4.73
CA GLU A 305 -29.04 0.64 -3.93
C GLU A 305 -27.76 -0.19 -3.99
N SER A 306 -27.87 -1.52 -3.89
CA SER A 306 -26.73 -2.44 -4.02
C SER A 306 -26.02 -2.27 -5.36
N LYS A 307 -26.81 -2.19 -6.45
CA LYS A 307 -26.28 -2.02 -7.81
C LYS A 307 -25.58 -0.67 -7.97
N GLU A 308 -26.24 0.41 -7.55
CA GLU A 308 -25.68 1.76 -7.62
C GLU A 308 -24.37 1.86 -6.83
N LYS A 309 -24.33 1.29 -5.63
CA LYS A 309 -23.14 1.35 -4.76
C LYS A 309 -21.99 0.47 -5.27
N LEU A 310 -22.26 -0.78 -5.62
CA LEU A 310 -21.21 -1.74 -6.00
C LEU A 310 -20.73 -1.57 -7.44
N SER A 311 -21.56 -1.01 -8.34
CA SER A 311 -21.12 -0.64 -9.69
C SER A 311 -20.00 0.41 -9.69
N TYR A 312 -19.82 1.16 -8.59
CA TYR A 312 -18.72 2.09 -8.44
C TYR A 312 -17.33 1.42 -8.53
N ILE A 313 -17.20 0.20 -8.01
CA ILE A 313 -15.94 -0.59 -8.03
C ILE A 313 -15.98 -1.74 -9.04
N LEU A 314 -17.17 -2.28 -9.31
CA LEU A 314 -17.39 -3.49 -10.10
C LEU A 314 -18.51 -3.27 -11.14
N PRO A 315 -18.37 -2.29 -12.05
CA PRO A 315 -19.44 -1.87 -12.96
C PRO A 315 -19.92 -2.99 -13.88
N ASP A 316 -19.08 -3.96 -14.22
CA ASP A 316 -19.46 -5.07 -15.11
C ASP A 316 -20.37 -6.11 -14.45
N TYR A 317 -20.39 -6.16 -13.12
CA TYR A 317 -21.17 -7.14 -12.36
C TYR A 317 -22.51 -6.59 -11.88
N PHE A 318 -22.59 -5.27 -11.67
CA PHE A 318 -23.71 -4.58 -11.01
C PHE A 318 -24.46 -3.62 -11.94
N LYS A 319 -24.57 -3.98 -13.24
CA LYS A 319 -25.40 -3.29 -14.23
C LYS A 319 -26.91 -3.40 -13.95
#